data_AF-A0A1I0NY03-F1
#
_entry.id   AF-A0A1I0NY03-F1
#
_cell.length_a   1.000
_cell.length_b   1.000
_cell.length_c   1.000
_cell.angle_alpha   90.00
_cell.angle_beta   90.00
_cell.angle_gamma   90.00
#
_symmetry.space_group_name_H-M   'P 1'
#
loop_
_entity.id
_entity.type
_entity.pdbx_description
1 polymer ?
#
loop_
_entity_poly.entity_id
_entity_poly.type
_entity_poly.pdbx_seq_one_letter_code
_entity_poly.pdbx_strand_id
1 'polypeptide(L)'
;MRSSKSRSRNKNRNNRPSGGNIINRVFDSSGPDGKVRGTPQQIIDKYNQLHRDAVLSGDRVDAENFAQHAEHYTRLLAEAQREVDAKREEQEEQNRQRQAERDRERAERLKAQEAAANDPSGMDQPSADIGESTDDSGLVETPEEAPKPKRKPRARKPKSDPVEDTPPEAAE
;
A
#
# COMPACT_ATOMS: atom_id res chain seq x y z
N MET A 1 -37.44 20.71 34.64
CA MET A 1 -36.83 19.37 34.54
C MET A 1 -35.86 19.37 33.37
N ARG A 2 -34.55 19.25 33.63
CA ARG A 2 -33.51 19.28 32.58
C ARG A 2 -33.40 17.88 31.99
N SER A 3 -33.71 17.69 30.72
CA SER A 3 -33.55 16.41 30.04
C SER A 3 -32.06 16.06 30.00
N SER A 4 -31.69 15.00 30.71
CA SER A 4 -30.41 14.32 30.56
C SER A 4 -30.37 13.72 29.17
N LYS A 5 -29.93 14.52 28.18
CA LYS A 5 -29.65 14.08 26.83
C LYS A 5 -28.63 12.96 26.92
N SER A 6 -29.12 11.72 26.92
CA SER A 6 -28.34 10.51 26.82
C SER A 6 -27.43 10.67 25.60
N ARG A 7 -26.16 10.95 25.87
CA ARG A 7 -25.10 10.78 24.88
C ARG A 7 -25.06 9.29 24.62
N SER A 8 -25.85 8.88 23.63
CA SER A 8 -25.67 7.66 22.86
C SER A 8 -24.18 7.57 22.53
N ARG A 9 -23.43 6.88 23.40
CA ARG A 9 -22.04 6.52 23.15
C ARG A 9 -22.12 5.45 22.08
N ASN A 10 -22.12 5.95 20.85
CA ASN A 10 -21.81 5.29 19.59
C ASN A 10 -21.24 3.88 19.81
N LYS A 11 -22.15 2.90 19.91
CA LYS A 11 -21.86 1.48 20.16
C LYS A 11 -21.61 0.75 18.84
N ASN A 12 -20.94 1.42 17.90
CA ASN A 12 -20.56 0.92 16.58
C ASN A 12 -19.02 0.83 16.44
N ARG A 13 -18.30 0.42 17.50
CA ARG A 13 -16.86 0.12 17.42
C ARG A 13 -16.53 -1.29 16.90
N ASN A 14 -17.51 -2.06 16.43
CA ASN A 14 -17.30 -3.38 15.85
C ASN A 14 -17.21 -3.40 14.31
N ASN A 15 -17.48 -2.29 13.62
CA ASN A 15 -17.25 -2.20 12.17
C ASN A 15 -15.85 -1.66 11.90
N ARG A 16 -14.82 -2.40 12.31
CA ARG A 16 -13.48 -2.16 11.76
C ARG A 16 -13.45 -2.86 10.40
N PRO A 17 -13.20 -2.16 9.28
CA PRO A 17 -13.28 -2.75 7.95
C PRO A 17 -12.35 -3.96 7.89
N SER A 18 -12.95 -5.13 7.69
CA SER A 18 -12.24 -6.41 7.68
C SER A 18 -11.16 -6.46 6.58
N GLY A 19 -11.35 -5.74 5.48
CA GLY A 19 -10.47 -5.74 4.30
C GLY A 19 -9.46 -4.59 4.23
N GLY A 20 -8.54 -4.51 5.18
CA GLY A 20 -7.38 -3.60 5.07
C GLY A 20 -6.11 -4.32 5.50
N ASN A 21 -4.97 -4.00 4.86
CA ASN A 21 -3.67 -4.68 4.98
C ASN A 21 -3.46 -5.38 6.33
N ILE A 22 -3.78 -6.68 6.35
CA ILE A 22 -3.91 -7.47 7.57
C ILE A 22 -2.52 -7.77 8.16
N ILE A 23 -1.48 -7.83 7.33
CA ILE A 23 -0.09 -8.09 7.70
C ILE A 23 0.38 -7.12 8.80
N ASN A 24 0.06 -5.84 8.68
CA ASN A 24 0.50 -4.79 9.59
C ASN A 24 -0.58 -4.37 10.60
N ARG A 25 -1.72 -5.05 10.63
CA ARG A 25 -2.84 -4.70 11.51
C ARG A 25 -2.62 -5.27 12.90
N VAL A 26 -2.76 -4.44 13.92
CA VAL A 26 -2.74 -4.90 15.32
C VAL A 26 -4.09 -5.50 15.67
N PHE A 27 -4.09 -6.77 16.06
CA PHE A 27 -5.25 -7.49 16.58
C PHE A 27 -5.17 -7.60 18.10
N ASP A 28 -6.31 -7.85 18.71
CA ASP A 28 -6.46 -8.17 20.11
C ASP A 28 -7.07 -9.58 20.17
N SER A 29 -6.20 -10.58 20.35
CA SER A 29 -6.61 -11.98 20.46
C SER A 29 -6.94 -12.32 21.90
N SER A 30 -8.14 -12.79 22.16
CA SER A 30 -8.56 -13.22 23.49
C SER A 30 -8.43 -14.75 23.61
N GLY A 31 -7.29 -15.21 24.14
CA GLY A 31 -7.05 -16.63 24.44
C GLY A 31 -7.27 -16.94 25.93
N PRO A 32 -7.17 -18.24 26.32
CA PRO A 32 -7.40 -18.66 27.71
C PRO A 32 -6.42 -18.05 28.72
N ASP A 33 -5.17 -17.78 28.31
CA ASP A 33 -4.15 -17.09 29.11
C ASP A 33 -4.21 -15.54 29.01
N GLY A 34 -5.33 -15.00 28.51
CA GLY A 34 -5.58 -13.57 28.42
C GLY A 34 -5.41 -12.96 27.03
N LYS A 35 -5.33 -11.63 26.99
CA LYS A 35 -5.33 -10.86 25.73
C LYS A 35 -3.94 -10.77 25.12
N VAL A 36 -3.74 -11.44 24.00
CA VAL A 36 -2.55 -11.31 23.16
C VAL A 36 -2.78 -10.22 22.12
N ARG A 37 -2.12 -9.08 22.30
CA ARG A 37 -2.18 -7.95 21.38
C ARG A 37 -0.91 -7.90 20.53
N GLY A 38 -1.06 -7.81 19.21
CA GLY A 38 0.08 -7.73 18.30
C GLY A 38 -0.31 -7.76 16.83
N THR A 39 0.68 -7.73 15.94
CA THR A 39 0.48 -8.12 14.53
C THR A 39 0.18 -9.61 14.44
N PRO A 40 -0.41 -10.11 13.33
CA PRO A 40 -0.70 -11.54 13.20
C PRO A 40 0.53 -12.43 13.46
N GLN A 41 1.69 -12.02 12.96
CA GLN A 41 2.95 -12.74 13.19
C GLN A 41 3.29 -12.85 14.67
N GLN A 42 3.24 -11.74 15.41
CA GLN A 42 3.53 -11.73 16.84
C GLN A 42 2.55 -12.60 17.64
N ILE A 43 1.29 -12.62 17.23
CA ILE A 43 0.26 -13.43 17.87
C ILE A 43 0.51 -14.93 17.60
N ILE A 44 0.88 -15.30 16.38
CA ILE A 44 1.25 -16.68 16.01
C ILE A 44 2.41 -17.16 16.87
N ASP A 45 3.49 -16.37 16.96
CA ASP A 45 4.69 -16.74 17.71
C ASP A 45 4.37 -16.96 19.20
N LYS A 46 3.53 -16.10 19.77
CA LYS A 46 3.11 -16.24 21.17
C LYS A 46 2.25 -17.47 21.41
N TYR A 47 1.26 -17.75 20.56
CA TYR A 47 0.41 -18.94 20.74
C TYR A 47 1.16 -20.25 20.48
N ASN A 48 2.14 -20.27 19.57
CA ASN A 48 3.01 -21.43 19.38
C ASN A 48 3.90 -21.69 20.59
N GLN A 49 4.31 -20.64 21.32
CA GLN A 49 5.01 -20.80 22.59
C GLN A 49 4.08 -21.38 23.67
N LEU A 50 2.92 -20.75 23.89
CA LEU A 50 1.93 -21.21 24.88
C LEU A 50 1.44 -22.63 24.60
N HIS A 51 1.27 -23.01 23.34
CA HIS A 51 0.94 -24.37 22.94
C HIS A 51 2.02 -25.37 23.38
N ARG A 52 3.30 -25.07 23.12
CA ARG A 52 4.41 -25.94 23.55
C ARG A 52 4.47 -26.07 25.06
N ASP A 53 4.27 -24.97 25.79
CA ASP A 53 4.26 -24.97 27.25
C ASP A 53 3.08 -25.79 27.81
N ALA A 54 1.88 -25.67 27.21
CA ALA A 54 0.70 -26.45 27.59
C ALA A 54 0.85 -27.95 27.29
N VAL A 55 1.47 -28.31 26.16
CA VAL A 55 1.79 -29.71 25.84
C VAL A 55 2.76 -30.30 26.88
N LEU A 56 3.77 -29.53 27.31
CA LEU A 56 4.73 -29.97 28.32
C LEU A 56 4.14 -30.06 29.73
N SER A 57 3.21 -29.17 30.08
CA SER A 57 2.50 -29.21 31.36
C SER A 57 1.41 -30.29 31.42
N GLY A 58 1.03 -30.86 30.27
CA GLY A 58 0.00 -31.89 30.15
C GLY A 58 -1.43 -31.37 30.07
N ASP A 59 -1.62 -30.04 29.94
CA ASP A 59 -2.94 -29.45 29.74
C ASP A 59 -3.36 -29.52 28.26
N ARG A 60 -4.11 -30.58 27.94
CA ARG A 60 -4.57 -30.84 26.57
C ARG A 60 -5.63 -29.84 26.09
N VAL A 61 -6.46 -29.32 27.00
CA VAL A 61 -7.55 -28.41 26.63
C VAL A 61 -6.95 -27.06 26.23
N ASP A 62 -5.99 -26.59 27.00
CA ASP A 62 -5.27 -25.36 26.70
C ASP A 62 -4.37 -25.53 25.47
N ALA A 63 -3.70 -26.67 25.31
CA ALA A 63 -2.89 -26.96 24.12
C ALA A 63 -3.71 -26.85 22.82
N GLU A 64 -4.90 -27.44 22.78
CA GLU A 64 -5.78 -27.36 21.60
C GLU A 64 -6.33 -25.95 21.38
N ASN A 65 -6.72 -25.25 22.45
CA ASN A 65 -7.11 -23.86 22.35
C ASN A 65 -5.99 -23.01 21.74
N PHE A 66 -4.76 -23.08 22.27
CA PHE A 66 -3.64 -22.31 21.74
C PHE A 66 -3.30 -22.68 20.29
N ALA A 67 -3.38 -23.96 19.93
CA ALA A 67 -3.18 -24.41 18.54
C ALA A 67 -4.20 -23.76 17.59
N GLN A 68 -5.49 -23.76 17.95
CA GLN A 68 -6.53 -23.13 17.14
C GLN A 68 -6.27 -21.64 16.92
N HIS A 69 -5.80 -20.94 17.97
CA HIS A 69 -5.47 -19.53 17.85
C HIS A 69 -4.28 -19.31 16.90
N ALA A 70 -3.20 -20.09 17.04
CA ALA A 70 -2.05 -20.03 16.14
C ALA A 70 -2.45 -20.30 14.68
N GLU A 71 -3.27 -21.32 14.44
CA GLU A 71 -3.78 -21.67 13.10
C GLU A 71 -4.65 -20.56 12.51
N HIS A 72 -5.54 -19.96 13.30
CA HIS A 72 -6.41 -18.89 12.85
C HIS A 72 -5.60 -17.69 12.31
N TYR A 73 -4.62 -17.21 13.07
CA TYR A 73 -3.78 -16.09 12.62
C TYR A 73 -2.84 -16.48 11.49
N THR A 74 -2.39 -17.72 11.43
CA THR A 74 -1.60 -18.25 10.31
C THR A 74 -2.41 -18.23 9.01
N ARG A 75 -3.66 -18.72 9.04
CA ARG A 75 -4.56 -18.69 7.89
C ARG A 75 -4.84 -17.25 7.45
N LEU A 76 -5.12 -16.37 8.41
CA LEU A 76 -5.38 -14.95 8.16
C LEU A 76 -4.16 -14.24 7.52
N LEU A 77 -2.95 -14.53 8.00
CA LEU A 77 -1.72 -13.97 7.43
C LEU A 77 -1.44 -14.51 6.04
N ALA A 78 -1.65 -15.81 5.81
CA ALA A 78 -1.48 -16.44 4.50
C ALA A 78 -2.48 -15.91 3.45
N GLU A 79 -3.72 -15.60 3.86
CA GLU A 79 -4.70 -14.94 3.01
C GLU A 79 -4.27 -13.50 2.68
N ALA A 80 -3.80 -12.76 3.68
CA ALA A 80 -3.29 -11.41 3.50
C ALA A 80 -2.08 -11.34 2.55
N GLN A 81 -1.15 -12.29 2.68
CA GLN A 81 0.01 -12.40 1.81
C GLN A 81 -0.43 -12.67 0.36
N ARG A 82 -1.36 -13.61 0.17
CA ARG A 82 -1.95 -13.87 -1.16
C ARG A 82 -2.64 -12.66 -1.76
N GLU A 83 -3.37 -11.87 -0.97
CA GLU A 83 -4.02 -10.64 -1.46
C GLU A 83 -2.99 -9.59 -1.90
N VAL A 84 -1.90 -9.43 -1.14
CA VAL A 84 -0.81 -8.52 -1.51
C VAL A 84 -0.12 -8.96 -2.79
N ASP A 85 0.17 -10.26 -2.91
CA ASP A 85 0.83 -10.82 -4.10
C ASP A 85 -0.08 -10.71 -5.33
N ALA A 86 -1.37 -11.04 -5.21
CA ALA A 86 -2.36 -10.89 -6.29
C ALA A 86 -2.50 -9.42 -6.73
N LYS A 87 -2.56 -8.48 -5.79
CA LYS A 87 -2.65 -7.05 -6.10
C LYS A 87 -1.39 -6.52 -6.78
N ARG A 88 -0.23 -7.05 -6.40
CA ARG A 88 1.05 -6.72 -7.05
C ARG A 88 1.07 -7.25 -8.47
N GLU A 89 0.67 -8.50 -8.69
CA GLU A 89 0.59 -9.11 -10.01
C GLU A 89 -0.37 -8.34 -10.92
N GLU A 90 -1.57 -7.99 -10.45
CA GLU A 90 -2.53 -7.17 -11.21
C GLU A 90 -1.94 -5.80 -11.60
N GLN A 91 -1.19 -5.16 -10.70
CA GLN A 91 -0.53 -3.90 -10.98
C GLN A 91 0.58 -4.06 -12.03
N GLU A 92 1.37 -5.13 -11.95
CA GLU A 92 2.41 -5.46 -12.92
C GLU A 92 1.82 -5.80 -14.29
N GLU A 93 0.71 -6.53 -14.35
CA GLU A 93 -0.04 -6.83 -15.57
C GLU A 93 -0.61 -5.57 -16.21
N GLN A 94 -1.27 -4.70 -15.45
CA GLN A 94 -1.77 -3.43 -15.99
C GLN A 94 -0.64 -2.55 -16.52
N ASN A 95 0.51 -2.53 -15.84
CA ASN A 95 1.69 -1.80 -16.33
C ASN A 95 2.22 -2.41 -17.64
N ARG A 96 2.29 -3.74 -17.72
CA ARG A 96 2.73 -4.47 -18.91
C ARG A 96 1.78 -4.28 -20.08
N GLN A 97 0.46 -4.31 -19.84
CA GLN A 97 -0.56 -4.04 -20.86
C GLN A 97 -0.45 -2.61 -21.39
N ARG A 98 -0.35 -1.62 -20.51
CA ARG A 98 -0.13 -0.22 -20.91
C ARG A 98 1.15 -0.01 -21.71
N GLN A 99 2.21 -0.77 -21.40
CA GLN A 99 3.45 -0.72 -22.15
C GLN A 99 3.31 -1.37 -23.53
N ALA A 100 2.71 -2.56 -23.60
CA ALA A 100 2.47 -3.27 -24.86
C ALA A 100 1.54 -2.49 -25.80
N GLU A 101 0.54 -1.77 -25.27
CA GLU A 101 -0.33 -0.90 -26.07
C GLU A 101 0.44 0.26 -26.71
N ARG A 102 1.29 0.96 -25.94
CA ARG A 102 2.16 2.02 -26.48
C ARG A 102 3.15 1.49 -27.52
N ASP A 103 3.71 0.31 -27.29
CA ASP A 103 4.65 -0.30 -28.22
C ASP A 103 3.95 -0.72 -29.53
N ARG A 104 2.70 -1.21 -29.45
CA ARG A 104 1.86 -1.48 -30.63
C ARG A 104 1.53 -0.21 -31.41
N GLU A 105 1.10 0.85 -30.73
CA GLU A 105 0.81 2.15 -31.36
C GLU A 105 2.04 2.71 -32.08
N ARG A 106 3.21 2.61 -31.45
CA ARG A 106 4.48 3.03 -32.06
C ARG A 106 4.85 2.18 -33.27
N ALA A 107 4.68 0.86 -33.19
CA ALA A 107 4.94 -0.04 -34.31
C ALA A 107 3.97 0.21 -35.48
N GLU A 108 2.70 0.47 -35.20
CA GLU A 108 1.69 0.82 -36.21
C GLU A 108 2.03 2.15 -36.90
N ARG A 109 2.44 3.17 -36.14
CA ARG A 109 2.89 4.45 -36.70
C ARG A 109 4.12 4.31 -37.59
N LEU A 110 5.10 3.50 -37.17
CA LEU A 110 6.28 3.21 -37.98
C LEU A 110 5.91 2.47 -39.26
N LYS A 111 5.02 1.47 -39.17
CA LYS A 111 4.52 0.72 -40.32
C LYS A 111 3.74 1.61 -41.30
N ALA A 112 2.93 2.53 -40.81
CA ALA A 112 2.21 3.49 -41.64
C ALA A 112 3.18 4.44 -42.36
N GLN A 113 4.23 4.88 -41.68
CA GLN A 113 5.28 5.72 -42.28
C GLN A 113 6.08 4.98 -43.34
N GLU A 114 6.41 3.70 -43.11
CA GLU A 114 7.08 2.85 -44.09
C GLU A 114 6.18 2.56 -45.31
N ALA A 115 4.89 2.29 -45.10
CA ALA A 115 3.94 2.11 -46.19
C ALA A 115 3.77 3.38 -47.04
N ALA A 116 3.75 4.56 -46.41
CA ALA A 116 3.74 5.84 -47.12
C ALA A 116 5.05 6.11 -47.88
N ALA A 117 6.18 5.58 -47.41
CA ALA A 117 7.48 5.69 -48.09
C ALA A 117 7.67 4.67 -49.24
N ASN A 118 6.93 3.55 -49.22
CA ASN A 118 7.02 2.47 -50.21
C ASN A 118 5.95 2.51 -51.31
N ASP A 119 5.02 3.48 -51.30
CA ASP A 119 4.11 3.73 -52.43
C ASP A 119 4.82 4.61 -53.50
N PRO A 120 5.14 4.09 -54.70
CA PRO A 120 5.79 4.85 -55.76
C PRO A 120 4.82 5.78 -56.51
N SER A 121 3.54 5.85 -56.12
CA SER A 121 2.48 6.59 -56.84
C SER A 121 2.27 8.02 -56.34
N GLY A 122 3.02 8.45 -55.32
CA GLY A 122 2.92 9.77 -54.68
C GLY A 122 4.11 10.70 -54.90
N MET A 123 5.01 10.42 -55.87
CA MET A 123 6.05 11.38 -56.27
C MET A 123 5.46 12.46 -57.18
N ASP A 124 4.56 13.28 -56.63
CA ASP A 124 4.42 14.64 -57.15
C ASP A 124 5.60 15.44 -56.59
N GLN A 125 6.59 15.68 -57.45
CA GLN A 125 7.77 16.46 -57.11
C GLN A 125 7.32 17.83 -56.59
N PRO A 126 7.73 18.29 -55.39
CA PRO A 126 7.80 19.72 -55.19
C PRO A 126 8.87 20.22 -56.16
N SER A 127 8.41 20.86 -57.24
CA SER A 127 9.28 21.60 -58.15
C SER A 127 10.19 22.49 -57.32
N ALA A 128 11.50 22.31 -57.51
CA ALA A 128 12.51 23.18 -56.96
C ALA A 128 12.34 24.58 -57.59
N ASP A 129 11.60 25.45 -56.91
CA ASP A 129 11.70 26.89 -57.13
C ASP A 129 12.91 27.37 -56.32
N ILE A 130 13.97 27.70 -57.04
CA ILE A 130 15.16 28.39 -56.52
C ILE A 130 14.72 29.82 -56.22
N GLY A 131 14.25 30.03 -54.99
CA GLY A 131 14.02 31.33 -54.38
C GLY A 131 15.12 31.62 -53.36
N GLU A 132 16.15 32.32 -53.82
CA GLU A 132 17.22 32.90 -53.02
C GLU A 132 16.68 33.88 -51.97
N SER A 133 16.87 33.56 -50.69
CA SER A 133 16.91 34.54 -49.62
C SER A 133 17.75 33.99 -48.48
N THR A 134 18.99 34.45 -48.45
CA THR A 134 19.83 34.50 -47.26
C THR A 134 19.10 35.20 -46.11
N ASP A 135 19.61 34.94 -44.90
CA ASP A 135 19.29 35.62 -43.64
C ASP A 135 18.06 35.06 -42.92
N ASP A 136 18.27 34.10 -42.02
CA ASP A 136 18.23 34.41 -40.59
C ASP A 136 18.59 33.18 -39.73
N SER A 137 19.40 33.43 -38.73
CA SER A 137 19.96 32.50 -37.76
C SER A 137 18.91 32.04 -36.74
N GLY A 138 18.33 30.86 -36.93
CA GLY A 138 17.48 30.18 -35.94
C GLY A 138 18.25 29.31 -34.94
N LEU A 139 19.26 29.89 -34.29
CA LEU A 139 20.06 29.28 -33.23
C LEU A 139 19.23 29.19 -31.94
N VAL A 140 18.92 27.96 -31.51
CA VAL A 140 18.62 27.52 -30.12
C VAL A 140 17.71 28.42 -29.28
N GLU A 141 16.48 27.99 -29.03
CA GLU A 141 15.81 28.26 -27.73
C GLU A 141 15.08 27.00 -27.26
N THR A 142 15.77 26.19 -26.46
CA THR A 142 15.15 25.22 -25.55
C THR A 142 14.30 26.00 -24.54
N PRO A 143 12.97 25.80 -24.45
CA PRO A 143 12.19 26.38 -23.36
C PRO A 143 12.56 25.70 -22.05
N GLU A 144 13.47 26.38 -21.36
CA GLU A 144 13.78 26.39 -19.95
C GLU A 144 12.78 25.65 -19.04
N GLU A 145 13.38 24.72 -18.30
CA GLU A 145 12.86 23.93 -17.20
C GLU A 145 12.21 24.79 -16.10
N ALA A 146 10.88 24.85 -16.06
CA ALA A 146 10.16 25.49 -14.96
C ALA A 146 10.36 24.67 -13.64
N PRO A 147 10.96 25.25 -12.58
CA PRO A 147 11.17 24.52 -11.33
C PRO A 147 9.85 24.33 -10.58
N LYS A 148 9.46 23.06 -10.36
CA LYS A 148 8.32 22.69 -9.51
C LYS A 148 8.52 23.21 -8.07
N PRO A 149 7.49 23.80 -7.43
CA PRO A 149 7.63 24.33 -6.06
C PRO A 149 7.87 23.19 -5.04
N LYS A 150 9.02 23.25 -4.35
CA LYS A 150 9.36 22.37 -3.23
C LYS A 150 8.36 22.56 -2.08
N ARG A 151 7.61 21.52 -1.74
CA ARG A 151 6.71 21.49 -0.58
C ARG A 151 7.55 21.52 0.71
N LYS A 152 7.31 22.51 1.57
CA LYS A 152 7.94 22.61 2.90
C LYS A 152 7.59 21.40 3.76
N PRO A 153 8.53 20.80 4.51
CA PRO A 153 8.22 19.73 5.46
C PRO A 153 7.41 20.30 6.64
N ARG A 154 6.37 19.57 7.05
CA ARG A 154 5.60 19.88 8.26
C ARG A 154 6.47 19.65 9.50
N ALA A 155 6.70 20.70 10.29
CA ALA A 155 7.29 20.59 11.62
C ALA A 155 6.40 19.71 12.53
N ARG A 156 6.99 18.67 13.12
CA ARG A 156 6.35 17.85 14.15
C ARG A 156 6.34 18.65 15.46
N LYS A 157 5.15 18.83 16.06
CA LYS A 157 5.05 19.35 17.43
C LYS A 157 5.71 18.34 18.40
N PRO A 158 6.50 18.79 19.38
CA PRO A 158 7.02 17.91 20.42
C PRO A 158 5.87 17.35 21.26
N LYS A 159 5.96 16.06 21.60
CA LYS A 159 5.08 15.40 22.57
C LYS A 159 5.42 15.95 23.96
N SER A 160 4.39 16.31 24.72
CA SER A 160 4.52 16.55 26.15
C SER A 160 4.90 15.24 26.84
N ASP A 161 5.93 15.29 27.67
CA ASP A 161 6.39 14.17 28.50
C ASP A 161 5.30 13.71 29.49
N PRO A 162 5.29 12.42 29.87
CA PRO A 162 4.33 11.89 30.83
C PRO A 162 4.66 12.39 32.25
N VAL A 163 3.63 12.87 32.94
CA VAL A 163 3.70 13.15 34.39
C VAL A 163 3.84 11.80 35.10
N GLU A 164 4.95 11.61 35.81
CA GLU A 164 5.14 10.52 36.77
C GLU A 164 4.04 10.58 37.83
N ASP A 165 3.19 9.56 37.87
CA ASP A 165 2.26 9.32 38.96
C ASP A 165 2.97 8.38 39.96
N THR A 166 3.71 8.97 40.89
CA THR A 166 4.28 8.25 42.02
C THR A 166 3.14 7.87 42.99
N PRO A 167 2.96 6.57 43.34
CA PRO A 167 2.00 6.20 44.36
C PRO A 167 2.52 6.63 45.75
N PRO A 168 1.69 7.19 46.65
CA PRO A 168 2.11 7.36 48.03
C PRO A 168 2.20 5.98 48.69
N GLU A 169 3.42 5.68 49.09
CA GLU A 169 3.84 4.66 50.02
C GLU A 169 3.00 4.68 51.29
N ALA A 170 2.68 3.48 51.78
CA ALA A 170 1.98 3.24 53.02
C ALA A 170 2.73 3.85 54.21
N ALA A 171 2.00 4.54 55.08
CA ALA A 171 2.39 4.76 56.46
C ALA A 171 1.24 4.32 57.36
N GLU A 172 1.64 3.50 58.32
CA GLU A 172 0.97 2.90 59.48
C GLU A 172 -0.03 3.80 60.22
#